data_AF-A0A2X2SVV4-F1
#
_entry.id   AF-A0A2X2SVV4-F1
#
_cell.length_a   1.000
_cell.length_b   1.000
_cell.length_c   1.000
_cell.angle_alpha   90.00
_cell.angle_beta   90.00
_cell.angle_gamma   90.00
#
_symmetry.space_group_name_H-M   'P 1'
#
loop_
_entity.id
_entity.type
_entity.pdbx_description
1 polymer ?
#
loop_
_entity_poly.entity_id
_entity_poly.type
_entity_poly.pdbx_seq_one_letter_code
_entity_poly.pdbx_strand_id
1 'polypeptide(L)'
;MLGNPDIMWEEQQKTTLGLHIGIAKGTTINFEVYERHTHKTLAQRYINSASGFTSIPDNIGDMQNRVLTLLFQRLRIEVRIMI
;
A
#
# COMPACT_ATOMS: atom_id res chain seq x y z
N MET A 1 -11.11 7.57 -32.50
CA MET A 1 -11.11 7.65 -31.02
C MET A 1 -9.65 7.84 -30.61
N LEU A 2 -9.32 8.90 -29.86
CA LEU A 2 -7.95 9.14 -29.41
C LEU A 2 -7.68 8.26 -28.17
N GLY A 3 -7.50 6.96 -28.41
CA GLY A 3 -7.06 6.02 -27.38
C GLY A 3 -5.54 5.89 -27.41
N ASN A 4 -4.91 5.78 -26.25
CA ASN A 4 -3.50 5.45 -26.16
C ASN A 4 -3.34 3.92 -26.34
N PRO A 5 -2.72 3.44 -27.43
CA PRO A 5 -2.53 2.00 -27.67
C PRO A 5 -1.47 1.38 -26.75
N ASP A 6 -0.61 2.19 -26.13
CA ASP A 6 0.49 1.77 -25.25
C ASP A 6 0.06 1.65 -23.78
N ILE A 7 -1.26 1.70 -23.52
CA ILE A 7 -1.81 1.53 -22.18
C ILE A 7 -1.45 0.16 -21.65
N MET A 8 -0.84 0.17 -20.47
CA MET A 8 -0.52 -1.02 -19.71
C MET A 8 -1.09 -0.94 -18.30
N TRP A 9 -1.19 -2.09 -17.64
CA TRP A 9 -1.58 -2.13 -16.24
C TRP A 9 -0.54 -1.43 -15.37
N GLU A 10 -1.01 -0.72 -14.35
CA GLU A 10 -0.16 -0.23 -13.27
C GLU A 10 0.54 -1.41 -12.58
N GLU A 11 1.84 -1.30 -12.35
CA GLU A 11 2.63 -2.33 -11.67
C GLU A 11 2.91 -1.91 -10.23
N GLN A 12 2.67 -2.79 -9.27
CA GLN A 12 2.94 -2.52 -7.86
C GLN A 12 3.89 -3.57 -7.28
N GLN A 13 4.98 -3.10 -6.68
CA GLN A 13 5.98 -3.92 -6.00
C GLN A 13 6.03 -3.54 -4.52
N LYS A 14 5.74 -4.50 -3.63
CA LYS A 14 5.77 -4.29 -2.18
C LYS A 14 6.83 -5.19 -1.55
N THR A 15 7.76 -4.59 -0.83
CA THR A 15 8.72 -5.27 0.04
C THR A 15 8.35 -5.02 1.49
N THR A 16 8.30 -6.08 2.30
CA THR A 16 7.94 -6.02 3.71
C THR A 16 9.01 -6.70 4.55
N LEU A 17 9.44 -6.06 5.64
CA LEU A 17 10.31 -6.62 6.65
C LEU A 17 9.58 -6.60 8.00
N GLY A 18 9.40 -7.76 8.60
CA GLY A 18 8.69 -7.93 9.87
C GLY A 18 9.56 -8.58 10.94
N LEU A 19 9.38 -8.15 12.19
CA LEU A 19 9.92 -8.76 13.38
C LEU A 19 8.77 -9.08 14.35
N HIS A 20 8.63 -10.36 14.70
CA HIS A 20 7.64 -10.85 15.65
C HIS A 20 8.33 -11.32 16.94
N ILE A 21 8.01 -10.70 18.07
CA ILE A 21 8.57 -11.02 19.38
C ILE A 21 7.46 -11.53 20.30
N GLY A 22 7.62 -12.77 20.77
CA GLY A 22 6.80 -13.34 21.84
C GLY A 22 7.44 -13.08 23.21
N ILE A 23 6.64 -12.54 24.14
CA ILE A 23 7.00 -12.31 25.54
C ILE A 23 6.14 -13.23 26.43
N ALA A 24 6.61 -13.54 27.63
CA ALA A 24 5.88 -14.34 28.61
C ALA A 24 4.46 -13.80 28.89
N LYS A 25 3.59 -14.69 29.38
CA LYS A 25 2.18 -14.39 29.74
C LYS A 25 1.32 -13.93 28.55
N GLY A 26 1.59 -14.47 27.36
CA GLY A 26 0.78 -14.22 26.15
C GLY A 26 0.87 -12.77 25.65
N THR A 27 2.02 -12.12 25.84
CA THR A 27 2.28 -10.77 25.31
C THR A 27 3.05 -10.90 24.01
N THR A 28 2.64 -10.19 22.95
CA THR A 28 3.32 -10.20 21.65
C THR A 28 3.56 -8.79 21.16
N ILE A 29 4.71 -8.58 20.51
CA ILE A 29 5.09 -7.32 19.87
C ILE A 29 5.41 -7.64 18.41
N ASN A 30 4.81 -6.88 17.51
CA ASN A 30 5.00 -6.96 16.08
C ASN A 30 5.50 -5.62 15.56
N PHE A 31 6.60 -5.67 14.85
CA PHE A 31 7.18 -4.54 14.14
C PHE A 31 7.18 -4.90 12.65
N GLU A 32 6.65 -4.02 11.82
CA GLU A 32 6.63 -4.22 10.37
C GLU A 32 7.00 -2.92 9.68
N VAL A 33 7.99 -2.97 8.79
CA VAL A 33 8.29 -1.89 7.85
C VAL A 33 7.97 -2.40 6.47
N TYR A 34 7.24 -1.62 5.68
CA TYR A 34 7.06 -1.92 4.28
C TYR A 34 7.40 -0.72 3.40
N GLU A 35 7.91 -1.05 2.23
CA GLU A 35 8.14 -0.14 1.12
C GLU A 35 7.37 -0.64 -0.08
N ARG A 36 6.59 0.24 -0.70
CA ARG A 36 5.81 -0.03 -1.88
C ARG A 36 6.20 0.95 -2.97
N HIS A 37 6.49 0.41 -4.15
CA HIS A 37 6.68 1.15 -5.38
C HIS A 37 5.53 0.85 -6.30
N THR A 38 4.94 1.89 -6.84
CA THR A 38 3.91 1.82 -7.87
C THR A 38 4.49 2.46 -9.12
N HIS A 39 4.60 1.68 -10.18
CA HIS A 39 5.13 2.10 -11.47
C HIS A 39 4.01 2.21 -12.49
N LYS A 40 4.19 3.13 -13.43
CA LYS A 40 3.31 3.27 -14.60
C LYS A 40 1.85 3.49 -14.20
N THR A 41 1.64 4.35 -13.20
CA THR A 41 0.29 4.69 -12.73
C THR A 41 -0.57 5.21 -13.86
N LEU A 42 -1.75 4.58 -13.99
CA LEU A 42 -2.78 4.97 -14.94
C LEU A 42 -3.40 6.28 -14.47
N ALA A 43 -3.12 7.36 -15.20
CA ALA A 43 -3.61 8.70 -14.91
C ALA A 43 -4.09 9.39 -16.19
N GLN A 44 -4.86 10.46 -16.04
CA GLN A 44 -5.24 11.30 -17.17
C GLN A 44 -4.14 12.32 -17.45
N ARG A 45 -3.50 12.22 -18.60
CA ARG A 45 -2.55 13.23 -19.08
C ARG A 45 -3.30 14.33 -19.79
N TYR A 46 -3.11 15.58 -19.37
CA TYR A 46 -3.64 16.75 -20.07
C TYR A 46 -2.89 16.95 -21.39
N ILE A 47 -3.65 17.18 -22.46
CA ILE A 47 -3.12 17.45 -23.80
C ILE A 47 -3.72 18.74 -24.35
N ASN A 48 -3.06 19.32 -25.36
CA ASN A 48 -3.50 20.58 -25.96
C ASN A 48 -4.89 20.44 -26.57
N SER A 49 -5.82 21.33 -26.20
CA SER A 49 -7.21 21.36 -26.66
C SER A 49 -7.35 21.50 -28.19
N ALA A 50 -6.31 21.94 -28.91
CA ALA A 50 -6.26 21.94 -30.37
C ALA A 50 -6.45 20.54 -30.99
N SER A 51 -6.20 19.46 -30.24
CA SER A 51 -6.47 18.09 -30.70
C SER A 51 -7.95 17.69 -30.59
N GLY A 52 -8.83 18.56 -30.08
CA GLY A 52 -10.26 18.29 -29.85
C GLY A 52 -10.54 17.52 -28.55
N PHE A 53 -9.51 17.26 -27.73
CA PHE A 53 -9.61 16.58 -26.43
C PHE A 53 -8.76 17.35 -25.41
N THR A 54 -9.16 17.34 -24.14
CA THR A 54 -8.42 18.02 -23.06
C THR A 54 -7.56 17.06 -22.24
N SER A 55 -7.84 15.75 -22.30
CA SER A 55 -7.08 14.72 -21.61
C SER A 55 -7.18 13.36 -22.31
N ILE A 56 -6.17 12.52 -22.11
CA ILE A 56 -6.14 11.11 -22.52
C ILE A 56 -5.64 10.23 -21.37
N PRO A 57 -6.10 8.97 -21.24
CA PRO A 57 -5.50 8.03 -20.30
C PRO A 57 -4.04 7.73 -20.71
N ASP A 58 -3.15 7.64 -19.72
CA ASP A 58 -1.72 7.41 -19.91
C ASP A 58 -1.07 6.79 -18.65
N ASN A 59 0.10 6.17 -18.82
CA ASN A 59 0.88 5.54 -17.75
C ASN A 59 2.03 6.45 -17.32
N ILE A 60 1.75 7.51 -16.56
CA ILE A 60 2.68 8.64 -16.39
C ILE A 60 3.19 8.86 -14.96
N GLY A 61 2.77 8.03 -14.00
CA GLY A 61 3.14 8.20 -12.59
C GLY A 61 4.05 7.10 -12.06
N ASP A 62 5.00 7.49 -11.22
CA ASP A 62 5.69 6.61 -10.28
C ASP A 62 5.41 7.12 -8.86
N MET A 63 5.05 6.22 -7.94
CA MET A 63 4.78 6.56 -6.54
C MET A 63 5.54 5.62 -5.61
N GLN A 64 6.07 6.16 -4.52
CA GLN A 64 6.68 5.38 -3.44
C GLN A 64 5.93 5.61 -2.14
N ASN A 65 5.61 4.53 -1.42
CA ASN A 65 4.99 4.58 -0.10
C ASN A 65 5.78 3.74 0.91
N ARG A 66 6.28 4.39 1.96
CA ARG A 66 7.02 3.75 3.07
C ARG A 66 6.24 3.91 4.36
N VAL A 67 6.03 2.81 5.06
CA VAL A 67 5.26 2.82 6.31
C VAL A 67 5.92 1.92 7.34
N LEU A 68 5.88 2.38 8.58
CA LEU A 68 6.26 1.64 9.77
C LEU A 68 5.01 1.35 10.61
N THR A 69 4.82 0.09 10.96
CA THR A 69 3.71 -0.41 11.78
C THR A 69 4.26 -1.06 13.05
N LEU A 70 3.66 -0.69 14.19
CA LEU A 70 3.94 -1.26 15.50
C LEU A 70 2.63 -1.78 16.07
N LEU A 71 2.61 -3.05 16.47
CA LEU A 71 1.42 -3.67 17.04
C LEU A 71 1.80 -4.43 18.32
N PHE A 72 1.08 -4.11 19.39
CA PHE A 72 1.25 -4.71 20.72
C PHE A 72 -0.02 -5.45 21.11
N GLN A 73 0.10 -6.69 21.57
CA GLN A 73 -1.01 -7.47 22.10
C GLN A 73 -0.66 -8.07 23.46
N ARG A 74 -1.64 -8.15 24.35
CA ARG A 74 -1.52 -8.82 25.65
C ARG A 74 -2.76 -9.66 25.90
N LEU A 75 -2.56 -10.94 26.18
CA LEU A 75 -3.64 -11.82 26.62
C LEU A 75 -4.05 -11.46 28.07
N ARG A 76 -5.34 -11.16 28.28
CA ARG A 76 -5.93 -11.00 29.61
C ARG A 76 -6.60 -12.30 30.04
N ILE A 77 -6.18 -12.84 31.19
CA ILE A 77 -6.83 -14.00 31.82
C ILE A 77 -7.75 -13.45 32.92
N GLU A 78 -9.06 -13.64 32.74
CA GLU A 78 -10.09 -13.32 33.73
C GLU A 78 -10.49 -14.61 34.46
N VAL A 79 -10.27 -14.68 35.77
CA VAL A 79 -10.84 -15.74 36.60
C VAL A 79 -12.14 -15.22 37.19
N ARG A 80 -13.27 -15.64 36.62
CA ARG A 80 -14.58 -15.42 37.23
C ARG A 80 -14.76 -16.42 38.37
N ILE A 81 -14.74 -15.94 39.60
CA ILE A 81 -15.23 -16.70 40.75
C ILE A 81 -16.75 -16.63 40.69
N MET A 82 -17.40 -17.78 40.53
CA MET A 82 -18.84 -17.91 40.68
C MET A 82 -19.09 -18.09 42.18
N ILE A 83 -19.62 -17.04 42.82
CA ILE A 83 -20.21 -17.09 44.17
C ILE A 83 -21.66 -17.54 44.10
#